data_AF-A0A642C523-F1
#
_entry.id   AF-A0A642C523-F1
#
_cell.length_a   1.000
_cell.length_b   1.000
_cell.length_c   1.000
_cell.angle_alpha   90.00
_cell.angle_beta   90.00
_cell.angle_gamma   90.00
#
_symmetry.space_group_name_H-M   'P 1'
#
loop_
_entity.id
_entity.type
_entity.pdbx_description
1 polymer ?
#
loop_
_entity_poly.entity_id
_entity_poly.type
_entity_poly.pdbx_seq_one_letter_code
_entity_poly.pdbx_strand_id
1 'polypeptide(L)' 'IYSDPKNPLPPKIKQLLFKKSLIWYNTLWGSLAGNHDDNLALTDPEKSYGYLIEQLGARILQTDQPAYLLDYLRKKGWHN' A
#
# COMPACT_ATOMS: atom_id res chain seq x y z
N ILE A 1 -5.01 -6.17 -14.33
CA ILE A 1 -4.91 -7.31 -13.39
C ILE A 1 -4.98 -6.84 -11.94
N TYR A 2 -4.15 -5.90 -11.50
CA TYR A 2 -4.15 -5.40 -10.10
C TYR A 2 -5.08 -4.21 -9.85
N SER A 3 -5.86 -3.79 -10.84
CA SER A 3 -6.87 -2.73 -10.74
C SER A 3 -8.15 -3.15 -10.02
N ASP A 4 -8.41 -4.46 -9.92
CA ASP A 4 -9.59 -5.00 -9.25
C ASP A 4 -9.26 -5.36 -7.79
N PRO A 5 -9.86 -4.71 -6.79
CA PRO A 5 -9.64 -5.04 -5.38
C PRO A 5 -10.11 -6.46 -5.01
N LYS A 6 -10.95 -7.10 -5.82
CA LYS A 6 -11.41 -8.49 -5.62
C LYS A 6 -10.46 -9.52 -6.20
N ASN A 7 -9.34 -9.10 -6.79
CA ASN A 7 -8.35 -10.04 -7.30
C ASN A 7 -7.83 -10.94 -6.15
N PRO A 8 -7.86 -12.27 -6.29
CA PRO A 8 -7.42 -13.18 -5.23
C PRO A 8 -5.90 -13.34 -5.14
N LEU A 9 -5.13 -12.75 -6.06
CA LEU A 9 -3.67 -12.91 -6.10
C LEU A 9 -2.93 -12.12 -5.01
N PRO A 10 -3.22 -10.84 -4.71
CA PRO A 10 -2.44 -10.06 -3.75
C PRO A 10 -2.30 -10.73 -2.36
N PRO A 11 -3.34 -11.32 -1.75
CA PRO A 11 -3.18 -12.08 -0.50
C PRO A 11 -2.28 -13.31 -0.66
N LYS A 12 -2.34 -14.00 -1.81
CA LYS A 12 -1.44 -15.15 -2.10
C LYS A 12 0.00 -14.69 -2.28
N ILE A 13 0.24 -13.57 -2.96
CA ILE A 13 1.57 -12.99 -3.15
C ILE A 13 2.19 -12.62 -1.80
N LYS A 14 1.42 -12.03 -0.87
CA LYS A 14 1.88 -11.79 0.50
C LYS A 14 2.44 -13.06 1.15
N GLN A 15 1.71 -14.17 1.05
CA GLN A 15 2.15 -15.45 1.63
C GLN A 15 3.39 -16.02 0.93
N LEU A 16 3.44 -15.93 -0.40
CA LEU A 16 4.57 -16.43 -1.19
C LEU A 16 5.88 -15.70 -0.86
N LEU A 17 5.81 -14.38 -0.67
CA LEU A 17 6.95 -13.50 -0.43
C LEU A 17 7.24 -13.23 1.06
N PHE A 18 6.39 -13.72 1.96
CA PHE A 18 6.51 -13.46 3.40
C PHE A 18 7.90 -13.82 3.92
N LYS A 19 8.59 -12.83 4.49
CA LYS A 19 9.97 -12.91 5.00
C LYS A 19 11.03 -13.37 3.99
N LYS A 20 10.74 -13.31 2.69
CA LYS A 20 11.66 -13.68 1.59
C LYS A 20 12.05 -12.49 0.72
N SER A 21 11.13 -11.57 0.50
CA SER A 21 11.37 -10.36 -0.29
C SER A 21 10.47 -9.21 0.18
N LEU A 22 10.87 -7.99 -0.14
CA LEU A 22 10.04 -6.81 0.09
C LEU A 22 8.96 -6.70 -0.98
N ILE A 23 7.77 -6.27 -0.58
CA ILE A 23 6.65 -6.06 -1.49
C ILE A 23 6.55 -4.55 -1.76
N TRP A 24 6.64 -4.18 -3.05
CA TRP A 24 6.46 -2.83 -3.54
C TRP A 24 5.04 -2.65 -4.09
N TYR A 25 4.33 -1.61 -3.64
CA TYR A 25 3.10 -1.12 -4.28
C TYR A 25 3.21 0.36 -4.69
N ASN A 26 2.39 0.76 -5.66
CA ASN A 26 2.30 2.14 -6.13
C ASN A 26 0.95 2.72 -5.73
N THR A 27 0.93 3.96 -5.25
CA THR A 27 -0.27 4.67 -4.80
C THR A 27 -0.60 5.88 -5.67
N LEU A 28 0.02 6.01 -6.86
CA LEU A 28 -0.15 7.16 -7.76
C LEU A 28 -1.60 7.31 -8.28
N TRP A 29 -2.22 6.20 -8.70
CA TRP A 29 -3.60 6.17 -9.18
C TRP A 29 -4.23 4.78 -9.04
N GLY A 30 -5.56 4.74 -8.91
CA GLY A 30 -6.29 3.54 -8.47
C GLY A 30 -6.07 2.26 -9.27
N SER A 31 -5.79 2.33 -10.57
CA SER A 31 -5.59 1.12 -11.38
C SER A 31 -4.30 0.34 -11.06
N LEU A 32 -3.37 0.92 -10.29
CA LEU A 32 -2.10 0.28 -9.91
C LEU A 32 -2.23 -0.64 -8.69
N ALA A 33 -3.19 -0.39 -7.80
CA ALA A 33 -3.29 -1.07 -6.51
C ALA A 33 -4.73 -1.26 -6.02
N GLY A 34 -5.68 -1.49 -6.93
CA GLY A 34 -7.08 -1.79 -6.58
C GLY A 34 -7.79 -0.62 -5.90
N ASN A 35 -7.55 0.60 -6.36
CA ASN A 35 -8.07 1.87 -5.82
C ASN A 35 -7.53 2.28 -4.43
N HIS A 36 -6.48 1.61 -3.93
CA HIS A 36 -5.72 2.06 -2.77
C HIS A 36 -4.64 3.07 -3.19
N ASP A 37 -5.08 4.27 -3.59
CA ASP A 37 -4.22 5.34 -4.10
C ASP A 37 -4.09 6.54 -3.12
N ASP A 38 -3.36 7.56 -3.54
CA ASP A 38 -3.08 8.76 -2.75
C ASP A 38 -4.36 9.61 -2.55
N ASN A 39 -5.30 9.61 -3.50
CA ASN A 39 -6.57 10.32 -3.33
C ASN A 39 -7.42 9.68 -2.23
N LEU A 40 -7.48 8.35 -2.19
CA LEU A 40 -8.11 7.63 -1.08
C LEU A 40 -7.37 7.90 0.23
N ALA A 41 -6.04 7.92 0.21
CA ALA A 41 -5.23 8.15 1.40
C ALA A 41 -5.47 9.53 2.03
N LEU A 42 -5.68 10.57 1.23
CA LEU A 42 -6.05 11.90 1.72
C LEU A 42 -7.38 11.92 2.48
N THR A 43 -8.30 10.99 2.16
CA THR A 43 -9.58 10.86 2.86
C THR A 43 -9.44 9.97 4.10
N ASP A 44 -8.77 8.82 3.94
CA ASP A 44 -8.56 7.84 5.00
C ASP A 44 -7.28 7.01 4.71
N PRO A 45 -6.14 7.35 5.33
CA PRO A 45 -4.86 6.70 5.02
C PRO A 45 -4.81 5.24 5.50
N GLU A 46 -5.65 4.84 6.47
CA GLU A 46 -5.75 3.44 6.89
C GLU A 46 -6.43 2.58 5.82
N LYS A 47 -7.43 3.13 5.14
CA LYS A 47 -8.09 2.45 4.01
C LYS A 47 -7.18 2.32 2.79
N SER A 48 -6.19 3.20 2.60
CA SER A 48 -5.25 3.13 1.47
C SER A 48 -3.89 2.52 1.88
N TYR A 49 -3.01 3.32 2.48
CA TYR A 49 -1.66 2.89 2.87
C TYR A 49 -1.69 1.77 3.90
N GLY A 50 -2.52 1.90 4.94
CA GLY A 50 -2.68 0.89 5.99
C GLY A 50 -3.09 -0.46 5.42
N TYR A 51 -4.07 -0.48 4.52
CA TYR A 51 -4.49 -1.69 3.81
C TYR A 51 -3.33 -2.35 3.05
N LEU A 52 -2.59 -1.59 2.23
CA LEU A 52 -1.47 -2.14 1.46
C LEU A 52 -0.37 -2.71 2.39
N ILE A 53 -0.05 -2.03 3.49
CA ILE A 53 1.03 -2.41 4.41
C ILE A 53 0.63 -3.61 5.28
N GLU A 54 -0.53 -3.56 5.91
CA GLU A 54 -0.96 -4.53 6.92
C GLU A 54 -1.64 -5.73 6.27
N GLN A 55 -2.55 -5.49 5.33
CA GLN A 55 -3.32 -6.56 4.69
C GLN A 55 -2.54 -7.23 3.57
N LEU A 56 -1.83 -6.46 2.73
CA LEU A 56 -1.07 -7.00 1.58
C LEU A 56 0.44 -7.15 1.83
N GLY A 57 0.96 -6.67 2.96
CA GLY A 57 2.35 -6.86 3.35
C GLY A 57 3.34 -5.92 2.65
N ALA A 58 2.88 -4.79 2.11
CA ALA A 58 3.75 -3.80 1.48
C ALA A 58 4.84 -3.32 2.46
N ARG A 59 6.06 -3.16 1.96
CA ARG A 59 7.20 -2.57 2.68
C ARG A 59 7.89 -1.46 1.91
N ILE A 60 7.54 -1.28 0.64
CA ILE A 60 7.93 -0.14 -0.18
C ILE A 60 6.64 0.42 -0.81
N LEU A 61 6.45 1.73 -0.72
CA LEU A 61 5.35 2.44 -1.38
C LEU A 61 5.93 3.57 -2.24
N GLN A 62 5.55 3.60 -3.52
CA GLN A 62 5.82 4.73 -4.42
C GLN A 62 4.57 5.61 -4.49
N THR A 63 4.71 6.88 -4.17
CA THR A 63 3.62 7.86 -4.00
C THR A 63 3.96 9.17 -4.71
N ASP A 64 2.95 9.93 -5.14
CA ASP A 64 3.09 11.31 -5.61
C ASP A 64 3.07 12.32 -4.46
N GLN A 65 2.80 11.86 -3.23
CA GLN A 65 2.65 12.69 -2.04
C GLN A 65 3.61 12.27 -0.90
N PRO A 66 4.94 12.29 -1.13
CA PRO A 66 5.91 11.70 -0.21
C PRO A 66 5.90 12.34 1.19
N ALA A 67 5.64 13.64 1.30
CA ALA A 67 5.55 14.30 2.61
C ALA A 67 4.36 13.79 3.44
N TYR A 68 3.19 13.59 2.81
CA TYR A 68 1.99 13.08 3.47
C TYR A 68 2.17 11.62 3.90
N LEU A 69 2.72 10.79 3.00
CA LEU A 69 3.04 9.40 3.32
C LEU A 69 4.05 9.30 4.48
N LEU A 70 5.12 10.10 4.47
CA LEU A 70 6.11 10.10 5.55
C LEU A 70 5.51 10.49 6.90
N ASP A 71 4.64 11.51 6.94
CA ASP A 71 3.95 11.90 8.17
C ASP A 71 3.06 10.77 8.71
N TYR A 72 2.27 10.12 7.84
CA TYR A 72 1.48 8.94 8.19
C TYR A 72 2.35 7.81 8.76
N LEU A 73 3.42 7.43 8.05
CA LEU A 73 4.31 6.33 8.47
C LEU A 73 5.02 6.64 9.80
N ARG A 74 5.46 7.88 10.01
CA ARG A 74 6.09 8.30 11.28
C ARG A 74 5.12 8.27 12.44
N LYS A 75 3.88 8.75 12.25
CA LYS A 75 2.81 8.65 13.27
C LYS A 75 2.51 7.20 13.66
N LYS A 76 2.65 6.26 12.71
CA LYS A 76 2.49 4.81 12.94
C LYS A 76 3.72 4.13 13.53
N GLY A 77 4.86 4.83 13.63
CA GLY A 77 6.14 4.24 14.03
C GLY A 77 6.74 3.28 13.00
N TRP A 78 6.38 3.43 11.72
CA TRP A 78 6.83 2.58 10.61
C TRP A 78 7.96 3.22 9.78
N HIS A 79 8.32 4.46 10.07
CA HIS A 79 9.44 5.17 9.46
C HIS A 79 10.05 6.19 10.42
N ASN A 80 11.34 6.47 10.27
CA ASN A 80 12.08 7.49 11.02
C ASN A 80 11.85 8.92 10.53
#